data_AF-A0A011R093-F1
#
_entry.id   AF-A0A011R093-F1
#
_cell.length_a   1.000
_cell.length_b   1.000
_cell.length_c   1.000
_cell.angle_alpha   90.00
_cell.angle_beta   90.00
_cell.angle_gamma   90.00
#
_symmetry.space_group_name_H-M   'P 1'
#
loop_
_entity.id
_entity.type
_entity.pdbx_description
1 polymer ?
#
loop_
_entity_poly.entity_id
_entity_poly.type
_entity_poly.pdbx_seq_one_letter_code
_entity_poly.pdbx_strand_id
1 'polypeptide(L)'
;MPFVDLPPQLQERVVCSISAAVKYAVPANIVLAVAEKEAGKPGQWVRNSNGTHDVGPMQFNTSYLRDLARYGISVDDVAAAGCYAFDLAAWRIRGHIKNDKGDLWTKAANYHSRTPRYNAVYRSDLRVKAVKWADWLEARFVTVDVTKAGAARALPVTPVLVSVQATRLPAVAAAAATKRQTKVGWEVPEYVPRKLIRNAQP
;
A
#
# COMPACT_ATOMS: atom_id res chain seq x y z
N MET A 1 -3.35 13.27 13.45
CA MET A 1 -3.25 12.03 12.65
C MET A 1 -4.30 12.10 11.55
N PRO A 2 -3.95 12.04 10.26
CA PRO A 2 -4.83 12.48 9.15
C PRO A 2 -5.90 11.48 8.70
N PHE A 3 -6.16 10.41 9.45
CA PHE A 3 -7.03 9.29 9.02
C PHE A 3 -8.42 9.26 9.66
N VAL A 4 -8.77 10.22 10.53
CA VAL A 4 -9.96 10.13 11.40
C VAL A 4 -11.28 10.45 10.65
N ASP A 5 -11.22 11.05 9.46
CA ASP A 5 -12.42 11.60 8.78
C ASP A 5 -12.82 10.87 7.48
N LEU A 6 -12.23 9.71 7.15
CA LEU A 6 -12.56 8.96 5.93
C LEU A 6 -13.56 7.82 6.23
N PRO A 7 -14.51 7.51 5.32
CA PRO A 7 -15.35 6.32 5.44
C PRO A 7 -14.51 5.05 5.68
N PRO A 8 -14.93 4.10 6.53
CA PRO A 8 -14.09 2.97 6.95
C PRO A 8 -13.47 2.18 5.79
N GLN A 9 -14.22 1.95 4.72
CA GLN A 9 -13.73 1.24 3.53
C GLN A 9 -12.64 2.02 2.79
N LEU A 10 -12.75 3.35 2.78
CA LEU A 10 -11.73 4.21 2.19
C LEU A 10 -10.49 4.29 3.09
N GLN A 11 -10.67 4.27 4.41
CA GLN A 11 -9.57 4.20 5.37
C GLN A 11 -8.78 2.89 5.21
N GLU A 12 -9.46 1.73 5.14
CA GLU A 12 -8.82 0.43 4.90
C GLU A 12 -8.02 0.44 3.59
N ARG A 13 -8.64 0.90 2.50
CA ARG A 13 -7.96 1.05 1.20
C ARG A 13 -6.67 1.83 1.33
N VAL A 14 -6.73 3.00 1.97
CA VAL A 14 -5.57 3.89 2.08
C VAL A 14 -4.46 3.25 2.92
N VAL A 15 -4.79 2.81 4.14
CA VAL A 15 -3.80 2.27 5.08
C VAL A 15 -3.17 0.99 4.53
N CYS A 16 -3.98 0.05 4.04
CA CYS A 16 -3.47 -1.22 3.52
C CYS A 16 -2.69 -1.03 2.23
N SER A 17 -3.10 -0.11 1.34
CA SER A 17 -2.35 0.14 0.10
C SER A 17 -0.98 0.76 0.37
N ILE A 18 -0.89 1.74 1.29
CA ILE A 18 0.38 2.38 1.66
C ILE A 18 1.30 1.35 2.34
N SER A 19 0.77 0.56 3.29
CA SER A 19 1.55 -0.49 3.96
C SER A 19 2.10 -1.52 2.97
N ALA A 20 1.24 -2.02 2.07
CA ALA A 20 1.63 -2.98 1.04
C ALA A 20 2.66 -2.39 0.05
N ALA A 21 2.47 -1.13 -0.35
CA ALA A 21 3.39 -0.41 -1.22
C ALA A 21 4.80 -0.32 -0.62
N VAL A 22 4.91 0.02 0.67
CA VAL A 22 6.19 0.03 1.40
C VAL A 22 6.80 -1.38 1.45
N LYS A 23 6.01 -2.37 1.88
CA LYS A 23 6.46 -3.76 2.04
C LYS A 23 7.03 -4.38 0.76
N TYR A 24 6.42 -4.11 -0.38
CA TYR A 24 6.84 -4.67 -1.67
C TYR A 24 7.62 -3.69 -2.55
N ALA A 25 7.95 -2.50 -2.00
CA ALA A 25 8.63 -1.41 -2.69
C ALA A 25 8.01 -1.15 -4.08
N VAL A 26 6.70 -0.88 -4.07
CA VAL A 26 5.91 -0.41 -5.20
C VAL A 26 5.48 1.03 -4.90
N PRO A 27 5.42 1.96 -5.87
CA PRO A 27 4.90 3.29 -5.62
C PRO A 27 3.48 3.26 -5.04
N ALA A 28 3.27 3.94 -3.91
CA ALA A 28 2.00 3.89 -3.17
C ALA A 28 0.80 4.39 -4.00
N ASN A 29 1.02 5.42 -4.82
CA ASN A 29 0.01 5.93 -5.75
C ASN A 29 -0.45 4.88 -6.77
N ILE A 30 0.41 3.94 -7.20
CA ILE A 30 0.02 2.85 -8.10
C ILE A 30 -0.87 1.85 -7.37
N VAL A 31 -0.52 1.42 -6.16
CA VAL A 31 -1.34 0.45 -5.40
C VAL A 31 -2.72 1.05 -5.07
N LEU A 32 -2.75 2.32 -4.66
CA LEU A 32 -4.00 3.06 -4.41
C LEU A 32 -4.85 3.20 -5.69
N ALA A 33 -4.22 3.49 -6.82
CA ALA A 33 -4.91 3.62 -8.10
C ALA A 33 -5.52 2.29 -8.57
N VAL A 34 -4.80 1.17 -8.38
CA VAL A 34 -5.35 -0.18 -8.62
C VAL A 34 -6.53 -0.43 -7.68
N ALA A 35 -6.37 -0.22 -6.38
CA ALA A 35 -7.44 -0.46 -5.41
C ALA A 35 -8.70 0.38 -5.68
N GLU A 36 -8.53 1.63 -6.13
CA GLU A 36 -9.66 2.44 -6.58
C GLU A 36 -10.28 1.93 -7.87
N LYS A 37 -9.48 1.47 -8.83
CA LYS A 37 -9.99 0.93 -10.09
C LYS A 37 -10.78 -0.35 -9.87
N GLU A 38 -10.25 -1.27 -9.08
CA GLU A 38 -10.95 -2.51 -8.74
C GLU A 38 -12.23 -2.24 -7.95
N ALA A 39 -12.23 -1.21 -7.09
CA ALA A 39 -13.40 -0.73 -6.34
C ALA A 39 -14.14 -1.83 -5.56
N GLY A 40 -13.45 -2.92 -5.23
CA GLY A 40 -14.01 -4.06 -4.54
C GLY A 40 -14.27 -3.78 -3.06
N LYS A 41 -15.01 -4.67 -2.43
CA LYS A 41 -15.29 -4.66 -0.99
C LYS A 41 -14.97 -6.03 -0.38
N PRO A 42 -14.68 -6.09 0.94
CA PRO A 42 -14.63 -7.36 1.65
C PRO A 42 -15.90 -8.18 1.43
N GLY A 43 -15.74 -9.48 1.18
CA GLY A 43 -16.81 -10.42 0.89
C GLY A 43 -17.46 -10.27 -0.50
N GLN A 44 -17.01 -9.33 -1.34
CA GLN A 44 -17.60 -9.13 -2.66
C GLN A 44 -17.15 -10.20 -3.66
N TRP A 45 -18.11 -10.71 -4.42
CA TRP A 45 -17.90 -11.59 -5.56
C TRP A 45 -18.61 -11.02 -6.78
N VAL A 46 -17.88 -10.78 -7.85
CA VAL A 46 -18.43 -10.30 -9.13
C VAL A 46 -18.29 -11.41 -10.15
N ARG A 47 -19.40 -11.88 -10.71
CA ARG A 47 -19.41 -12.95 -11.71
C ARG A 47 -19.07 -12.42 -13.09
N ASN A 48 -18.12 -13.07 -13.77
CA ASN A 48 -17.74 -12.78 -15.14
C ASN A 48 -18.49 -13.67 -16.14
N SER A 49 -18.61 -13.20 -17.39
CA SER A 49 -19.30 -13.93 -18.47
C SER A 49 -18.65 -15.27 -18.81
N ASN A 50 -17.35 -15.43 -18.55
CA ASN A 50 -16.60 -16.67 -18.75
C ASN A 50 -16.70 -17.66 -17.57
N GLY A 51 -17.57 -17.40 -16.58
CA GLY A 51 -17.78 -18.27 -15.42
C GLY A 51 -16.78 -18.10 -14.27
N THR A 52 -15.76 -17.26 -14.43
CA THR A 52 -14.87 -16.87 -13.31
C THR A 52 -15.54 -15.82 -12.42
N HIS A 53 -14.93 -15.55 -11.26
CA HIS A 53 -15.38 -14.50 -10.36
C HIS A 53 -14.20 -13.61 -9.98
N ASP A 54 -14.46 -12.32 -9.78
CA ASP A 54 -13.51 -11.38 -9.19
C ASP A 54 -13.86 -11.16 -7.71
N VAL A 55 -12.87 -11.36 -6.83
CA VAL A 55 -13.10 -11.56 -5.40
C VAL A 55 -12.42 -10.49 -4.56
N GLY A 56 -13.17 -9.96 -3.60
CA GLY A 56 -12.69 -9.13 -2.51
C GLY A 56 -12.29 -7.70 -2.90
N PRO A 57 -11.61 -6.97 -2.00
CA PRO A 57 -11.28 -5.56 -2.18
C PRO A 57 -10.45 -5.25 -3.42
N MET A 58 -9.59 -6.19 -3.81
CA MET A 58 -8.67 -6.07 -4.95
C MET A 58 -9.14 -6.87 -6.17
N GLN A 59 -10.37 -7.40 -6.16
CA GLN A 59 -11.01 -8.09 -7.28
C GLN A 59 -10.11 -9.14 -7.96
N PHE A 60 -9.54 -10.03 -7.16
CA PHE A 60 -8.74 -11.13 -7.71
C PHE A 60 -9.61 -12.12 -8.45
N ASN A 61 -9.25 -12.41 -9.71
CA ASN A 61 -9.95 -13.41 -10.49
C ASN A 61 -9.70 -14.83 -9.96
N THR A 62 -10.74 -15.66 -9.88
CA THR A 62 -10.64 -17.05 -9.40
C THR A 62 -9.74 -17.95 -10.25
N SER A 63 -9.53 -17.64 -11.54
CA SER A 63 -8.54 -18.34 -12.36
C SER A 63 -7.12 -18.13 -11.85
N TYR A 64 -6.77 -16.89 -11.50
CA TYR A 64 -5.48 -16.54 -10.94
C TYR A 64 -5.28 -17.11 -9.52
N LEU A 65 -6.33 -17.09 -8.69
CA LEU A 65 -6.27 -17.67 -7.34
C LEU A 65 -6.02 -19.17 -7.36
N ARG A 66 -6.52 -19.88 -8.38
CA ARG A 66 -6.24 -21.31 -8.57
C ARG A 66 -4.76 -21.60 -8.74
N ASP A 67 -4.02 -20.76 -9.47
CA ASP A 67 -2.58 -20.89 -9.66
C ASP A 67 -1.80 -20.65 -8.36
N LEU A 68 -2.37 -19.84 -7.46
CA LEU A 68 -1.81 -19.50 -6.16
C LEU A 68 -2.15 -20.49 -5.05
N ALA A 69 -3.15 -21.37 -5.26
CA ALA A 69 -3.54 -22.38 -4.28
C ALA A 69 -2.36 -23.29 -3.86
N ARG A 70 -1.42 -23.54 -4.77
CA ARG A 70 -0.18 -24.29 -4.49
C ARG A 70 0.72 -23.65 -3.42
N TYR A 71 0.52 -22.35 -3.15
CA TYR A 71 1.22 -21.60 -2.12
C TYR A 71 0.41 -21.47 -0.82
N GLY A 72 -0.75 -22.15 -0.73
CA GLY A 72 -1.66 -22.05 0.41
C GLY A 72 -2.50 -20.77 0.42
N ILE A 73 -2.59 -20.06 -0.71
CA ILE A 73 -3.43 -18.86 -0.83
C ILE A 73 -4.82 -19.29 -1.28
N SER A 74 -5.80 -19.11 -0.41
CA SER A 74 -7.20 -19.42 -0.66
C SER A 74 -7.97 -18.20 -1.16
N VAL A 75 -9.19 -18.44 -1.63
CA VAL A 75 -10.12 -17.36 -2.03
C VAL A 75 -10.60 -16.58 -0.82
N ASP A 76 -10.75 -17.24 0.33
CA ASP A 76 -11.21 -16.61 1.57
C ASP A 76 -10.19 -15.58 2.08
N ASP A 77 -8.89 -15.83 1.90
CA ASP A 77 -7.83 -14.89 2.29
C ASP A 77 -7.96 -13.54 1.57
N VAL A 78 -8.34 -13.56 0.29
CA VAL A 78 -8.50 -12.34 -0.52
C VAL A 78 -9.90 -11.75 -0.45
N ALA A 79 -10.89 -12.54 -0.05
CA ALA A 79 -12.26 -12.07 0.17
C ALA A 79 -12.39 -11.31 1.50
N ALA A 80 -11.62 -11.69 2.53
CA ALA A 80 -11.71 -11.09 3.85
C ALA A 80 -11.40 -9.58 3.89
N ALA A 81 -11.89 -8.93 4.95
CA ALA A 81 -11.50 -7.55 5.26
C ALA A 81 -10.03 -7.47 5.71
N GLY A 82 -9.43 -6.30 5.54
CA GLY A 82 -8.07 -6.02 5.97
C GLY A 82 -7.04 -6.12 4.86
N CYS A 83 -5.76 -6.14 5.24
CA CYS A 83 -4.69 -5.80 4.32
C CYS A 83 -4.17 -6.94 3.44
N TYR A 84 -4.63 -8.18 3.62
CA TYR A 84 -4.08 -9.32 2.89
C TYR A 84 -4.25 -9.20 1.37
N ALA A 85 -5.45 -8.83 0.90
CA ALA A 85 -5.70 -8.63 -0.53
C ALA A 85 -4.80 -7.54 -1.13
N PHE A 86 -4.57 -6.44 -0.39
CA PHE A 86 -3.70 -5.35 -0.80
C PHE A 86 -2.22 -5.77 -0.85
N ASP A 87 -1.78 -6.55 0.14
CA ASP A 87 -0.44 -7.16 0.17
C ASP A 87 -0.21 -8.06 -1.04
N LEU A 88 -1.16 -8.95 -1.33
CA LEU A 88 -1.07 -9.84 -2.49
C LEU A 88 -1.06 -9.05 -3.81
N ALA A 89 -1.82 -7.94 -3.88
CA ALA A 89 -1.88 -7.10 -5.06
C ALA A 89 -0.56 -6.37 -5.29
N ALA A 90 0.02 -5.78 -4.25
CA ALA A 90 1.33 -5.13 -4.32
C ALA A 90 2.43 -6.14 -4.67
N TRP A 91 2.40 -7.36 -4.11
CA TRP A 91 3.31 -8.45 -4.50
C TRP A 91 3.19 -8.78 -5.99
N ARG A 92 1.96 -8.94 -6.50
CA ARG A 92 1.70 -9.21 -7.92
C ARG A 92 2.21 -8.08 -8.82
N ILE A 93 1.90 -6.83 -8.48
CA ILE A 93 2.37 -5.64 -9.20
C ILE A 93 3.90 -5.60 -9.23
N ARG A 94 4.55 -5.84 -8.08
CA ARG A 94 6.02 -5.90 -7.99
C ARG A 94 6.60 -6.97 -8.91
N GLY A 95 5.95 -8.14 -8.99
CA GLY A 95 6.30 -9.21 -9.92
C GLY A 95 6.27 -8.74 -11.38
N HIS A 96 5.22 -8.05 -11.80
CA HIS A 96 5.12 -7.49 -13.15
C HIS A 96 6.17 -6.40 -13.42
N ILE A 97 6.38 -5.48 -12.46
CA ILE A 97 7.40 -4.42 -12.58
C ILE A 97 8.79 -5.03 -12.81
N LYS A 98 9.12 -6.08 -12.06
CA LYS A 98 10.43 -6.74 -12.13
C LYS A 98 10.62 -7.57 -13.40
N ASN A 99 9.61 -8.34 -13.80
CA ASN A 99 9.81 -9.45 -14.74
C ASN A 99 9.24 -9.20 -16.14
N ASP A 100 8.21 -8.36 -16.28
CA ASP A 100 7.58 -8.14 -17.57
C ASP A 100 8.36 -7.08 -18.40
N LYS A 101 8.03 -6.95 -19.69
CA LYS A 101 8.61 -5.94 -20.61
C LYS A 101 7.70 -4.70 -20.70
N GLY A 102 8.25 -3.59 -21.18
CA GLY A 102 7.51 -2.34 -21.40
C GLY A 102 7.79 -1.27 -20.33
N ASP A 103 7.11 -0.14 -20.43
CA ASP A 103 7.21 0.94 -19.44
C ASP A 103 6.53 0.56 -18.10
N LEU A 104 6.76 1.36 -17.06
CA LEU A 104 6.20 1.14 -15.73
C LEU A 104 4.68 1.00 -15.75
N TRP A 105 3.98 1.79 -16.54
CA TRP A 105 2.53 1.79 -16.61
C TRP A 105 1.98 0.56 -17.33
N THR A 106 2.65 0.11 -18.39
CA THR A 106 2.34 -1.19 -19.03
C THR A 106 2.47 -2.33 -18.03
N LYS A 107 3.59 -2.37 -17.29
CA LYS A 107 3.86 -3.40 -16.28
C LYS A 107 2.86 -3.34 -15.12
N ALA A 108 2.52 -2.16 -14.62
CA ALA A 108 1.51 -2.01 -13.57
C ALA A 108 0.12 -2.46 -14.06
N ALA A 109 -0.28 -2.09 -15.28
CA ALA A 109 -1.55 -2.49 -15.87
C ALA A 109 -1.65 -4.00 -16.20
N ASN A 110 -0.53 -4.73 -16.22
CA ASN A 110 -0.55 -6.19 -16.31
C ASN A 110 -1.20 -6.86 -15.08
N TYR A 111 -1.39 -6.12 -13.98
CA TYR A 111 -2.26 -6.52 -12.88
C TYR A 111 -3.65 -6.94 -13.38
N HIS A 112 -4.22 -6.16 -14.30
CA HIS A 112 -5.51 -6.45 -14.90
C HIS A 112 -5.38 -7.43 -16.08
N SER A 113 -4.54 -7.10 -17.06
CA SER A 113 -4.33 -7.97 -18.22
C SER A 113 -3.03 -7.65 -18.96
N ARG A 114 -2.36 -8.69 -19.44
CA ARG A 114 -1.21 -8.58 -20.37
C ARG A 114 -1.64 -8.40 -21.82
N THR A 115 -2.90 -8.64 -22.14
CA THR A 115 -3.40 -8.51 -23.52
C THR A 115 -3.44 -7.03 -23.90
N PRO A 116 -2.76 -6.60 -25.00
CA PRO A 116 -2.54 -5.19 -25.29
C PRO A 116 -3.79 -4.31 -25.27
N ARG A 117 -4.90 -4.77 -25.86
CA ARG A 117 -6.16 -4.00 -25.90
C ARG A 117 -6.76 -3.71 -24.52
N TYR A 118 -6.76 -4.70 -23.61
CA TYR A 118 -7.31 -4.55 -22.27
C TYR A 118 -6.36 -3.77 -21.37
N ASN A 119 -5.05 -4.03 -21.51
CA ASN A 119 -4.01 -3.29 -20.83
C ASN A 119 -4.09 -1.80 -21.16
N ALA A 120 -4.20 -1.43 -22.44
CA ALA A 120 -4.20 -0.03 -22.85
C ALA A 120 -5.36 0.77 -22.22
N VAL A 121 -6.56 0.19 -22.20
CA VAL A 121 -7.74 0.80 -21.56
C VAL A 121 -7.53 0.95 -20.06
N TYR A 122 -7.11 -0.12 -19.38
CA TYR A 122 -6.85 -0.10 -17.94
C TYR A 122 -5.74 0.89 -17.57
N ARG A 123 -4.65 0.90 -18.34
CA ARG A 123 -3.48 1.77 -18.15
C ARG A 123 -3.83 3.25 -18.24
N SER A 124 -4.70 3.63 -19.18
CA SER A 124 -5.14 5.03 -19.33
C SER A 124 -5.85 5.51 -18.07
N ASP A 125 -6.79 4.72 -17.56
CA ASP A 125 -7.54 5.05 -16.33
C ASP A 125 -6.64 4.99 -15.09
N LEU A 126 -5.75 4.01 -15.01
CA LEU A 126 -4.80 3.85 -13.90
C LEU A 126 -3.90 5.07 -13.74
N ARG A 127 -3.43 5.66 -14.85
CA ARG A 127 -2.60 6.88 -14.83
C ARG A 127 -3.34 8.07 -14.22
N VAL A 128 -4.59 8.29 -14.62
CA VAL A 128 -5.42 9.39 -14.08
C VAL A 128 -5.61 9.23 -12.57
N LYS A 129 -5.95 8.02 -12.12
CA LYS A 129 -6.10 7.71 -10.69
C LYS A 129 -4.80 7.86 -9.92
N ALA A 130 -3.67 7.44 -10.50
CA ALA A 130 -2.37 7.53 -9.86
C ALA A 130 -1.87 8.96 -9.71
N VAL A 131 -2.20 9.87 -10.63
CA VAL A 131 -1.95 11.32 -10.46
C VAL A 131 -2.76 11.85 -9.29
N LYS A 132 -4.07 11.57 -9.26
CA LYS A 132 -4.94 11.99 -8.15
C LYS A 132 -4.43 11.51 -6.79
N TRP A 133 -3.96 10.25 -6.71
CA TRP A 133 -3.40 9.72 -5.47
C TRP A 133 -2.02 10.26 -5.14
N ALA A 134 -1.19 10.60 -6.14
CA ALA A 134 0.07 11.28 -5.90
C ALA A 134 -0.17 12.65 -5.25
N ASP A 135 -1.05 13.48 -5.83
CA ASP A 135 -1.41 14.79 -5.27
C ASP A 135 -1.97 14.67 -3.84
N TRP A 136 -2.83 13.67 -3.61
CA TRP A 136 -3.42 13.42 -2.30
C TRP A 136 -2.37 13.01 -1.26
N LEU A 137 -1.40 12.18 -1.65
CA LEU A 137 -0.29 11.73 -0.81
C LEU A 137 0.68 12.87 -0.51
N GLU A 138 1.09 13.63 -1.51
CA GLU A 138 1.99 14.78 -1.37
C GLU A 138 1.41 15.86 -0.45
N ALA A 139 0.09 16.05 -0.46
CA ALA A 139 -0.57 16.98 0.44
C ALA A 139 -0.57 16.53 1.92
N ARG A 140 -0.30 15.25 2.22
CA ARG A 140 -0.55 14.64 3.56
C ARG A 140 0.64 13.94 4.18
N PHE A 141 1.62 13.54 3.37
CA PHE A 141 2.77 12.76 3.80
C PHE A 141 4.05 13.38 3.28
N VAL A 142 5.15 13.05 3.94
CA VAL A 142 6.48 13.30 3.38
C VAL A 142 6.73 12.27 2.29
N THR A 143 6.80 12.71 1.04
CA THR A 143 6.94 11.84 -0.13
C THR A 143 8.32 11.98 -0.76
N VAL A 144 8.70 11.01 -1.59
CA VAL A 144 9.91 11.03 -2.40
C VAL A 144 9.54 10.58 -3.81
N ASP A 145 10.02 11.32 -4.81
CA ASP A 145 9.89 10.94 -6.20
C ASP A 145 10.94 9.89 -6.56
N VAL A 146 10.53 8.62 -6.58
CA VAL A 146 11.41 7.49 -6.89
C VAL A 146 11.88 7.44 -8.35
N THR A 147 11.33 8.28 -9.23
CA THR A 147 11.77 8.37 -10.63
C THR A 147 12.92 9.35 -10.83
N LYS A 148 13.17 10.23 -9.86
CA LYS A 148 14.26 11.22 -9.90
C LYS A 148 15.42 10.75 -9.03
N ALA A 149 16.59 10.59 -9.65
CA ALA A 149 17.82 10.29 -8.92
C ALA A 149 18.13 11.44 -7.94
N GLY A 150 18.36 11.11 -6.65
CA GLY A 150 18.64 12.11 -5.61
C GLY A 150 17.42 12.93 -5.15
N ALA A 151 16.19 12.45 -5.41
CA ALA A 151 14.98 13.15 -4.99
C ALA A 151 14.98 13.46 -3.48
N ALA A 152 14.91 14.74 -3.15
CA ALA A 152 14.72 15.21 -1.79
C ALA A 152 13.32 14.84 -1.29
N ARG A 153 13.20 14.64 0.03
CA ARG A 153 11.90 14.46 0.68
C ARG A 153 11.08 15.75 0.54
N ALA A 154 9.92 15.67 -0.11
CA ALA A 154 8.98 16.78 -0.20
C ALA A 154 8.14 16.84 1.08
N LEU A 155 8.04 18.02 1.69
CA LEU A 155 7.15 18.26 2.82
C LEU A 155 5.73 18.54 2.31
N PRO A 156 4.68 18.19 3.07
CA PRO A 156 3.31 18.47 2.67
C PRO A 156 3.05 19.97 2.51
N VAL A 157 2.42 20.36 1.41
CA VAL A 157 2.24 21.76 0.97
C VAL A 157 1.11 22.47 1.74
N THR A 158 0.36 21.76 2.59
CA THR A 158 -0.71 22.39 3.39
C THR A 158 -0.14 23.05 4.65
N PRO A 159 -0.50 24.31 4.97
CA PRO A 159 -0.19 24.87 6.28
C PRO A 159 -1.08 24.14 7.27
N VAL A 160 -0.52 23.20 8.02
CA VAL A 160 -1.14 22.77 9.26
C VAL A 160 -1.10 23.99 10.18
N LEU A 161 -2.19 24.75 10.23
CA LEU A 161 -2.43 25.73 11.29
C LEU A 161 -2.53 24.94 12.60
N VAL A 162 -1.38 24.69 13.23
CA VAL A 162 -1.34 24.25 14.61
C VAL A 162 -1.72 25.47 15.44
N SER A 163 -2.99 25.57 15.81
CA SER A 163 -3.42 26.48 16.87
C SER A 163 -2.79 25.99 18.16
N VAL A 164 -1.64 26.57 18.52
CA VAL A 164 -1.05 26.39 19.85
C VAL A 164 -1.87 27.23 20.80
N GLN A 165 -2.97 26.69 21.32
CA GLN A 165 -3.61 27.25 22.51
C GLN A 165 -2.64 27.07 23.68
N ALA A 166 -1.99 28.17 24.07
CA ALA A 166 -1.14 28.25 25.24
C ALA A 166 -1.98 28.07 26.51
N THR A 167 -2.14 26.82 26.95
CA THR A 167 -2.56 26.53 28.33
C THR A 167 -1.34 26.71 29.23
N ARG A 168 -1.33 27.78 30.01
CA ARG A 168 -0.34 27.98 31.08
C ARG A 168 -0.59 26.94 32.18
N LEU A 169 0.33 25.98 32.31
CA LEU A 169 0.43 25.12 33.49
C LEU A 169 1.11 25.91 34.62
N PRO A 170 0.70 25.72 35.90
CA PRO A 170 1.38 26.35 37.02
C PRO A 170 2.75 25.71 37.23
N ALA A 171 3.73 26.54 37.60
CA ALA A 171 5.09 26.12 37.87
C ALA A 171 5.15 25.21 39.12
N VAL A 172 5.60 23.98 38.94
CA VAL A 172 6.03 23.11 40.04
C VAL A 172 7.55 23.17 40.12
N ALA A 173 8.04 23.56 41.30
CA ALA A 173 9.46 23.69 41.61
C ALA A 173 10.22 22.38 41.38
N ALA A 174 11.39 22.50 40.76
CA ALA A 174 12.27 21.39 40.43
C ALA A 174 12.92 20.78 41.69
N ALA A 175 12.86 19.46 41.79
CA ALA A 175 13.79 18.68 42.61
C ALA A 175 14.70 17.88 41.67
N ALA A 176 16.00 18.19 41.70
CA ALA A 176 17.03 17.51 40.94
C ALA A 176 17.34 16.14 41.56
N ALA A 177 17.33 15.09 40.75
CA ALA A 177 17.99 13.83 41.08
C ALA A 177 18.59 13.22 39.81
N THR A 178 19.92 13.18 39.81
CA THR A 178 20.81 12.75 38.76
C THR A 178 20.79 11.22 38.61
N LYS A 179 20.37 10.69 37.45
CA LYS A 179 20.84 9.38 36.97
C LYS A 179 21.11 9.40 35.46
N ARG A 180 22.28 8.88 35.13
CA ARG A 180 22.97 8.82 33.84
C ARG A 180 22.12 8.02 32.83
N GLN A 181 21.63 8.66 31.76
CA GLN A 181 21.01 7.96 30.64
C GLN A 181 22.10 7.44 29.69
N THR A 182 22.25 6.12 29.64
CA THR A 182 22.93 5.41 28.55
C THR A 182 22.12 5.59 27.26
N LYS A 183 22.80 5.90 26.15
CA LYS A 183 22.20 5.99 24.81
C LYS A 183 21.52 4.65 24.48
N VAL A 184 20.19 4.64 24.39
CA VAL A 184 19.43 3.56 23.75
C VAL A 184 19.19 4.01 22.31
N GLY A 185 19.93 3.41 21.38
CA GLY A 185 19.63 3.49 19.96
C GLY A 185 18.33 2.75 19.68
N TRP A 186 17.39 3.42 19.02
CA TRP A 186 16.19 2.77 18.52
C TRP A 186 16.57 1.97 17.28
N GLU A 187 16.86 0.68 17.46
CA GLU A 187 16.96 -0.26 16.35
C GLU A 187 15.57 -0.45 15.76
N VAL A 188 15.44 -0.07 14.48
CA VAL A 188 14.26 -0.31 13.66
C VAL A 188 14.24 -1.81 13.36
N PRO A 189 13.15 -2.55 13.65
CA PRO A 189 13.13 -3.97 13.34
C PRO A 189 13.09 -4.15 11.81
N GLU A 190 14.21 -4.63 11.27
CA GLU A 190 14.36 -5.07 9.90
C GLU A 190 13.39 -6.23 9.63
N TYR A 191 12.50 -6.05 8.65
CA TYR A 191 11.55 -7.08 8.23
C TYR A 191 12.29 -8.24 7.57
N VAL A 192 12.37 -9.39 8.26
CA VAL A 192 12.92 -10.64 7.72
C VAL A 192 11.83 -11.39 6.94
N PRO A 193 12.00 -11.63 5.62
CA PRO A 193 11.05 -12.42 4.84
C PRO A 193 11.05 -13.89 5.31
N ARG A 194 9.86 -14.47 5.57
CA ARG A 194 9.68 -15.88 5.96
C ARG A 194 10.03 -16.86 4.82
N LYS A 195 11.31 -17.03 4.52
CA LYS A 195 11.86 -18.17 3.75
C LYS A 195 13.23 -18.68 4.24
N LEU A 196 13.61 -18.39 5.49
CA LEU A 196 14.87 -18.90 6.09
C LEU A 196 14.71 -19.60 7.46
N ILE A 197 13.48 -19.98 7.88
CA ILE A 197 13.25 -20.77 9.12
C ILE A 197 12.94 -22.24 8.77
N ARG A 198 13.68 -22.82 7.82
CA ARG A 198 13.57 -24.27 7.53
C ARG A 198 14.87 -25.05 7.68
N ASN A 199 16.03 -24.38 7.82
CA ASN A 199 17.33 -25.07 7.86
C ASN A 199 18.24 -24.56 9.00
N ALA A 200 17.73 -24.40 10.21
CA ALA A 200 18.61 -24.18 11.36
C ALA A 200 18.04 -24.85 12.61
N GLN A 201 18.60 -26.02 12.91
CA GLN A 201 18.70 -26.58 14.25
C GLN A 201 19.87 -27.57 14.25
N PRO A 202 20.67 -27.67 15.32
CA PRO A 202 20.97 -26.69 16.37
C PRO A 202 22.15 -25.77 16.01
#